data_AF-A0A373DT27-F1
#
_entry.id   AF-A0A373DT27-F1
#
_cell.length_a   1.000
_cell.length_b   1.000
_cell.length_c   1.000
_cell.angle_alpha   90.00
_cell.angle_beta   90.00
_cell.angle_gamma   90.00
#
_symmetry.space_group_name_H-M   'P 1'
#
loop_
_entity.id
_entity.type
_entity.pdbx_description
1 polymer ?
#
loop_
_entity_poly.entity_id
_entity_poly.type
_entity_poly.pdbx_seq_one_letter_code
_entity_poly.pdbx_strand_id
1 'polypeptide(L)'
;MSDTGLLEQLMDVAAVVCVLLASVLSVAAGIGLLRFPDALSRLHAATKPQIFGLLLIIAAIALDQRSFATLLALVPVFVFQSLTAPVAAHMVGRAAYRTGQLDTGTLVVDELGPAIERSDSL
;
A
#
# COMPACT_ATOMS: atom_id res chain seq x y z
N MET A 1 37.39 -16.83 -9.61
CA MET A 1 36.82 -15.88 -10.61
C MET A 1 35.39 -16.25 -11.03
N SER A 2 34.85 -17.41 -10.63
CA SER A 2 33.46 -17.84 -10.90
C SER A 2 32.45 -17.40 -9.83
N ASP A 3 32.86 -17.34 -8.57
CA ASP A 3 31.91 -17.21 -7.44
C ASP A 3 31.29 -15.81 -7.36
N THR A 4 32.04 -14.76 -7.73
CA THR A 4 31.53 -13.38 -7.81
C THR A 4 30.50 -13.22 -8.94
N GLY A 5 30.71 -13.85 -10.09
CA GLY A 5 29.76 -13.79 -11.21
C GLY A 5 28.45 -14.51 -10.92
N LEU A 6 28.50 -15.62 -10.18
CA LEU A 6 27.29 -16.34 -9.75
C LEU A 6 26.48 -15.50 -8.75
N LEU A 7 27.14 -14.85 -7.79
CA LEU A 7 26.47 -13.95 -6.83
C LEU A 7 25.79 -12.78 -7.54
N GLU A 8 26.45 -12.17 -8.52
CA GLU A 8 25.86 -11.09 -9.32
C GLU A 8 24.60 -11.55 -10.05
N GLN A 9 24.65 -12.70 -10.73
CA GLN A 9 23.49 -13.27 -11.42
C GLN A 9 22.33 -13.58 -10.46
N LEU A 10 22.61 -14.12 -9.27
CA LEU A 10 21.58 -14.39 -8.27
C LEU A 10 20.90 -13.10 -7.79
N MET A 11 21.67 -12.03 -7.59
CA MET A 11 21.14 -10.73 -7.19
C MET A 11 20.26 -10.11 -8.27
N ASP A 12 20.67 -10.21 -9.54
CA ASP A 12 19.90 -9.70 -10.68
C ASP A 12 18.57 -10.45 -10.82
N VAL A 13 18.60 -11.78 -10.70
CA VAL A 13 17.39 -12.61 -10.71
C VAL A 13 16.48 -12.24 -9.53
N ALA A 14 17.04 -12.05 -8.33
CA ALA A 14 16.28 -11.63 -7.17
C ALA A 14 15.62 -10.25 -7.39
N ALA A 15 16.32 -9.29 -7.98
CA ALA A 15 15.78 -7.98 -8.32
C ALA A 15 14.61 -8.08 -9.30
N VAL A 16 14.74 -8.90 -10.36
CA VAL A 16 13.66 -9.15 -11.32
C VAL A 16 12.44 -9.78 -10.64
N VAL A 17 12.64 -10.77 -9.77
CA VAL A 17 11.55 -11.42 -9.02
C VAL A 17 10.83 -10.39 -8.13
N CYS A 18 11.56 -9.52 -7.44
CA CYS A 18 10.98 -8.44 -6.64
C CYS A 18 10.11 -7.50 -7.48
N VAL A 19 10.57 -7.08 -8.66
CA VAL A 19 9.80 -6.22 -9.58
C VAL A 19 8.53 -6.93 -10.08
N LEU A 20 8.62 -8.20 -10.44
CA LEU A 20 7.47 -8.98 -10.90
C LEU A 20 6.42 -9.13 -9.80
N LEU A 21 6.84 -9.44 -8.57
CA LEU A 21 5.94 -9.51 -7.42
C LEU A 21 5.27 -8.16 -7.14
N ALA A 22 6.03 -7.06 -7.19
CA ALA A 22 5.47 -5.72 -7.03
C ALA A 22 4.44 -5.39 -8.12
N SER A 23 4.70 -5.78 -9.38
CA SER A 23 3.76 -5.61 -10.49
C SER A 23 2.46 -6.38 -10.27
N VAL A 24 2.54 -7.65 -9.87
CA VAL A 24 1.35 -8.47 -9.56
C VAL A 24 0.54 -7.84 -8.43
N LEU A 25 1.20 -7.34 -7.38
CA LEU A 25 0.53 -6.64 -6.28
C LEU A 25 -0.17 -5.35 -6.74
N SER A 26 0.45 -4.59 -7.64
CA SER A 26 -0.16 -3.39 -8.24
C SER A 26 -1.42 -3.73 -9.05
N VAL A 27 -1.37 -4.81 -9.85
CA VAL A 27 -2.54 -5.31 -10.58
C VAL A 27 -3.63 -5.78 -9.62
N ALA A 28 -3.26 -6.51 -8.56
CA ALA A 28 -4.21 -6.97 -7.55
C ALA A 28 -4.88 -5.79 -6.82
N ALA A 29 -4.15 -4.72 -6.51
CA ALA A 29 -4.70 -3.49 -5.94
C ALA A 29 -5.73 -2.84 -6.88
N GLY A 30 -5.40 -2.73 -8.18
CA GLY A 30 -6.32 -2.20 -9.20
C GLY A 30 -7.59 -3.04 -9.34
N ILE A 31 -7.46 -4.37 -9.38
CA ILE A 31 -8.61 -5.28 -9.41
C ILE A 31 -9.46 -5.13 -8.15
N GLY A 32 -8.83 -5.06 -6.97
CA GLY A 32 -9.53 -4.85 -5.71
C GLY A 32 -10.31 -3.54 -5.69
N LEU A 33 -9.70 -2.46 -6.19
CA LEU A 33 -10.35 -1.16 -6.30
C LEU A 33 -11.61 -1.19 -7.18
N LEU A 34 -11.62 -2.00 -8.24
CA LEU A 34 -12.77 -2.15 -9.14
C LEU A 34 -13.83 -3.13 -8.62
N ARG A 35 -13.42 -4.16 -7.89
CA ARG A 35 -14.30 -5.27 -7.49
C ARG A 35 -14.99 -5.05 -6.14
N PHE A 36 -14.38 -4.34 -5.20
CA PHE A 36 -15.01 -4.14 -3.90
C PHE A 36 -16.15 -3.12 -3.96
N PRO A 37 -17.32 -3.40 -3.37
CA PRO A 37 -18.46 -2.49 -3.42
C PRO A 37 -18.27 -1.27 -2.51
N ASP A 38 -17.71 -1.48 -1.32
CA ASP A 38 -17.60 -0.49 -0.25
C ASP A 38 -16.27 0.30 -0.27
N ALA A 39 -16.31 1.57 0.16
CA ALA A 39 -15.17 2.48 0.15
C ALA A 39 -14.02 2.04 1.09
N LEU A 40 -14.31 1.50 2.27
CA LEU A 40 -13.29 1.00 3.19
C LEU A 40 -12.65 -0.27 2.64
N SER A 41 -13.44 -1.15 2.04
CA SER A 41 -12.93 -2.36 1.39
C SER A 41 -12.02 -2.04 0.20
N ARG A 42 -12.38 -1.04 -0.61
CA ARG A 42 -11.53 -0.50 -1.69
C ARG A 42 -10.24 0.11 -1.16
N LEU A 43 -10.30 0.92 -0.10
CA LEU A 43 -9.12 1.51 0.54
C LEU A 43 -8.17 0.45 1.09
N HIS A 44 -8.71 -0.58 1.71
CA HIS A 44 -7.93 -1.69 2.25
C HIS A 44 -7.19 -2.44 1.14
N ALA A 45 -7.89 -2.71 0.03
CA ALA A 45 -7.34 -3.36 -1.13
C ALA A 45 -6.27 -2.52 -1.86
N ALA A 46 -6.41 -1.19 -1.86
CA ALA A 46 -5.45 -0.29 -2.48
C ALA A 46 -4.20 -0.10 -1.61
N THR A 47 -4.34 0.03 -0.29
CA THR A 47 -3.24 0.43 0.61
C THR A 47 -2.28 -0.72 0.97
N LYS A 48 -2.80 -1.94 1.19
CA LYS A 48 -1.96 -3.10 1.57
C LYS A 48 -0.92 -3.48 0.51
N PRO A 49 -1.29 -3.64 -0.77
CA PRO A 49 -0.31 -3.96 -1.81
C PRO A 49 0.63 -2.79 -2.09
N GLN A 50 0.23 -1.54 -1.82
CA GLN A 50 1.04 -0.36 -2.11
C GLN A 50 2.33 -0.30 -1.28
N ILE A 51 2.24 -0.47 0.05
CA ILE A 51 3.42 -0.43 0.93
C ILE A 51 4.33 -1.64 0.66
N PHE A 52 3.73 -2.82 0.48
CA PHE A 52 4.48 -4.04 0.20
C PHE A 52 5.15 -4.01 -1.18
N GLY A 53 4.45 -3.53 -2.20
CA GLY A 53 4.99 -3.33 -3.54
C GLY A 53 6.12 -2.31 -3.56
N LEU A 54 6.00 -1.21 -2.79
CA LEU A 54 7.08 -0.24 -2.66
C LEU A 54 8.33 -0.85 -2.01
N LEU A 55 8.17 -1.63 -0.94
CA LEU A 55 9.29 -2.33 -0.30
C LEU A 55 10.01 -3.26 -1.29
N LEU A 56 9.26 -4.00 -2.11
CA LEU A 56 9.83 -4.87 -3.15
C LEU A 56 10.59 -4.07 -4.22
N ILE A 57 10.07 -2.92 -4.66
CA ILE A 57 10.77 -2.06 -5.62
C ILE A 57 12.04 -1.47 -5.03
N ILE A 58 12.00 -0.98 -3.79
CA ILE A 58 13.19 -0.48 -3.09
C ILE A 58 14.24 -1.60 -2.94
N ALA A 59 13.82 -2.81 -2.59
CA ALA A 59 14.71 -3.97 -2.50
C ALA A 59 15.32 -4.33 -3.87
N ALA A 60 14.53 -4.30 -4.95
CA ALA A 60 15.04 -4.54 -6.30
C ALA A 60 16.11 -3.52 -6.69
N ILE A 61 15.86 -2.23 -6.45
CA ILE A 61 16.83 -1.16 -6.75
C ILE A 61 18.08 -1.30 -5.88
N ALA A 62 17.93 -1.70 -4.62
CA ALA A 62 19.05 -1.95 -3.71
C ALA A 62 19.96 -3.09 -4.21
N LEU A 63 19.37 -4.18 -4.72
CA LEU A 63 20.09 -5.34 -5.26
C LEU A 63 20.79 -5.03 -6.59
N ASP A 64 20.18 -4.21 -7.44
CA ASP A 64 20.70 -3.82 -8.75
C ASP A 64 21.82 -2.77 -8.65
N GLN A 65 21.51 -1.58 -8.09
CA GLN A 65 22.43 -0.44 -8.11
C GLN A 65 23.54 -0.51 -7.04
N ARG A 66 23.28 -1.21 -5.92
CA ARG A 66 24.21 -1.41 -4.79
C ARG A 66 24.91 -0.14 -4.31
N SER A 67 24.28 1.01 -4.53
CA SER A 67 24.81 2.34 -4.25
C SER A 67 24.18 2.92 -3.01
N PHE A 68 25.02 3.36 -2.07
CA PHE A 68 24.57 4.01 -0.84
C PHE A 68 23.82 5.32 -1.13
N ALA A 69 24.25 6.07 -2.16
CA ALA A 69 23.58 7.30 -2.57
C ALA A 69 22.15 7.02 -3.06
N THR A 70 21.95 5.93 -3.81
CA THR A 70 20.62 5.50 -4.27
C THR A 70 19.73 5.08 -3.09
N LEU A 71 20.27 4.32 -2.15
CA LEU A 71 19.52 3.94 -0.95
C LEU A 71 19.07 5.14 -0.13
N LEU A 72 19.97 6.12 0.08
CA LEU A 72 19.65 7.34 0.80
C LEU A 72 18.55 8.15 0.10
N ALA A 73 18.55 8.17 -1.24
CA ALA A 73 17.51 8.81 -2.03
C ALA A 73 16.15 8.09 -1.95
N LEU A 74 16.12 6.78 -1.68
CA LEU A 74 14.89 5.99 -1.54
C LEU A 74 14.24 6.12 -0.15
N VAL A 75 15.01 6.46 0.89
CA VAL A 75 14.47 6.70 2.25
C VAL A 75 13.32 7.70 2.26
N PRO A 76 13.45 8.93 1.71
CA PRO A 76 12.33 9.88 1.70
C PRO A 76 11.15 9.35 0.88
N VAL A 77 11.38 8.63 -0.22
CA VAL A 77 10.29 8.01 -1.01
C VAL A 77 9.48 7.05 -0.15
N PHE A 78 10.16 6.18 0.60
CA PHE A 78 9.51 5.26 1.52
C PHE A 78 8.74 5.97 2.63
N VAL A 79 9.36 6.96 3.27
CA VAL A 79 8.76 7.70 4.38
C VAL A 79 7.52 8.47 3.91
N PHE A 80 7.64 9.26 2.85
CA PHE A 80 6.51 10.04 2.35
C PHE A 80 5.38 9.13 1.89
N GLN A 81 5.66 8.08 1.12
CA GLN A 81 4.60 7.17 0.67
C GLN A 81 3.90 6.47 1.85
N SER A 82 4.67 6.05 2.87
CA SER A 82 4.14 5.39 4.06
C SER A 82 3.33 6.32 4.95
N LEU A 83 3.57 7.63 4.91
CA LEU A 83 2.76 8.63 5.61
C LEU A 83 1.53 9.05 4.79
N THR A 84 1.68 9.18 3.47
CA THR A 84 0.59 9.58 2.57
C THR A 84 -0.53 8.52 2.55
N ALA A 85 -0.19 7.23 2.55
CA ALA A 85 -1.19 6.17 2.49
C ALA A 85 -2.18 6.17 3.68
N PRO A 86 -1.74 6.21 4.97
CA PRO A 86 -2.62 6.34 6.12
C PRO A 86 -3.43 7.64 6.15
N VAL A 87 -2.82 8.77 5.79
CA VAL A 87 -3.52 10.06 5.75
C VAL A 87 -4.62 10.05 4.69
N ALA A 88 -4.33 9.54 3.50
CA ALA A 88 -5.32 9.37 2.45
C ALA A 88 -6.44 8.40 2.89
N ALA A 89 -6.09 7.27 3.49
CA ALA A 89 -7.07 6.32 4.00
C ALA A 89 -7.97 6.94 5.08
N HIS A 90 -7.41 7.74 5.99
CA HIS A 90 -8.17 8.42 7.03
C HIS A 90 -9.13 9.48 6.44
N MET A 91 -8.66 10.30 5.51
CA MET A 91 -9.50 11.30 4.84
C MET A 91 -10.63 10.66 4.04
N VAL A 92 -10.34 9.61 3.27
CA VAL A 92 -11.35 8.91 2.47
C VAL A 92 -12.33 8.15 3.38
N GLY A 93 -11.87 7.51 4.45
CA GLY A 93 -12.75 6.85 5.42
C GLY A 93 -13.73 7.83 6.06
N ARG A 94 -13.25 9.00 6.48
CA ARG A 94 -14.11 10.06 7.05
C ARG A 94 -15.08 10.63 6.01
N ALA A 95 -14.65 10.77 4.75
CA ALA A 95 -15.53 11.21 3.66
C ALA A 95 -16.60 10.16 3.32
N ALA A 96 -16.23 8.87 3.26
CA ALA A 96 -17.14 7.76 3.01
C ALA A 96 -18.23 7.69 4.09
N TYR A 97 -17.84 7.85 5.36
CA TYR A 97 -18.78 7.90 6.48
C TYR A 97 -19.79 9.05 6.35
N ARG A 98 -19.31 10.26 6.06
CA ARG A 98 -20.16 11.45 5.94
C ARG A 98 -21.08 11.45 4.72
N THR A 99 -20.70 10.76 3.65
CA THR A 99 -21.45 10.73 2.39
C THR A 99 -22.39 9.52 2.29
N GLY A 100 -22.44 8.67 3.32
CA GLY A 100 -23.26 7.47 3.32
C GLY A 100 -22.79 6.42 2.32
N GLN A 101 -21.52 6.46 1.88
CA GLN A 101 -20.94 5.48 0.97
C GLN A 101 -20.44 4.20 1.68
N LEU A 102 -20.76 4.07 2.97
CA LEU A 102 -20.53 2.85 3.74
C LEU A 102 -21.72 1.92 3.56
N ASP A 103 -21.45 0.68 3.19
CA ASP A 103 -22.49 -0.34 3.14
C ASP A 103 -22.82 -0.82 4.56
N THR A 104 -23.83 -0.20 5.18
CA THR A 104 -24.31 -0.56 6.53
C THR A 104 -24.80 -1.99 6.63
N GLY A 105 -25.15 -2.65 5.51
CA GLY A 105 -25.50 -4.07 5.48
C GLY A 105 -24.32 -5.02 5.68
N THR A 106 -23.09 -4.53 5.49
CA THR A 106 -21.86 -5.30 5.75
C THR A 106 -21.25 -5.03 7.13
N LEU A 107 -21.74 -4.02 7.86
CA LEU A 107 -21.27 -3.68 9.20
C LEU A 107 -21.99 -4.55 10.23
N VAL A 108 -21.24 -5.39 10.94
CA VAL A 108 -21.78 -6.19 12.05
C VAL A 108 -22.01 -5.32 13.29
N VAL A 109 -21.13 -4.36 13.53
CA VAL A 109 -21.20 -3.40 14.64
C VAL A 109 -20.71 -2.04 14.14
N ASP A 110 -21.49 -0.99 14.39
CA ASP A 110 -21.12 0.40 14.15
C ASP A 110 -21.18 1.19 15.46
N GLU A 111 -20.01 1.40 16.07
CA GLU A 111 -19.84 2.21 17.29
C GLU A 111 -19.74 3.71 16.99
N LEU A 112 -19.45 4.08 15.75
CA LEU A 112 -19.20 5.48 15.38
C LEU A 112 -20.51 6.24 15.17
N GLY A 113 -21.53 5.60 14.62
CA GLY A 113 -22.85 6.20 14.39
C GLY A 113 -23.49 6.74 15.66
N PRO A 114 -23.69 5.91 16.69
CA PRO A 114 -24.26 6.35 17.96
C PRO A 114 -23.43 7.44 18.66
N ALA A 115 -22.10 7.43 18.48
CA ALA A 115 -21.22 8.45 19.05
C ALA A 115 -21.38 9.82 18.38
N ILE A 116 -21.58 9.86 17.05
CA ILE A 116 -21.84 11.09 16.30
C ILE A 116 -23.21 11.67 16.67
N GLU A 117 -24.25 10.85 16.74
CA GLU A 117 -25.60 11.29 17.12
C GLU A 117 -25.64 11.89 18.53
N ARG A 118 -24.88 11.30 19.46
CA ARG A 118 -24.71 11.85 20.82
C ARG A 118 -24.01 13.21 20.81
N SER A 119 -22.99 13.38 19.97
CA SER A 119 -22.27 14.65 19.79
C SER A 119 -23.20 15.76 19.31
N ASP A 120 -24.07 15.45 18.35
CA ASP A 120 -24.97 16.44 17.73
C ASP A 120 -26.18 16.79 18.63
N SER A 121 -26.44 15.98 19.67
CA SER A 121 -27.52 16.18 20.65
C SER A 121 -27.17 17.09 21.84
N LEU A 122 -25.91 17.57 21.93
CA LEU A 122 -25.40 18.48 22.98
C LEU A 122 -25.30 19.92 22.49
#